data_AF-A0A565C3F1-F1
#
_entry.id   AF-A0A565C3F1-F1
#
_cell.length_a   1.000
_cell.length_b   1.000
_cell.length_c   1.000
_cell.angle_alpha   90.00
_cell.angle_beta   90.00
_cell.angle_gamma   90.00
#
_symmetry.space_group_name_H-M   'P 1'
#
loop_
_entity.id
_entity.type
_entity.pdbx_description
1 polymer ?
#
loop_
_entity_poly.entity_id
_entity_poly.type
_entity_poly.pdbx_seq_one_letter_code
_entity_poly.pdbx_strand_id
1 'polypeptide(L)'
;MDFSWRLIVQVLLLPSDVEIYPNLLALVLRQRNIVCWAVALTRQLEAFLKKYGLLDYSYSLPIQVAINLLPWNRRGEHGYLIDIYHAIPIFAHVGTVLEEERPLTFSVVDVSHPTDLPHAQRFLCRGMKVHFLSTFKKTRGREVMFEQLLRRLVKRSPITVWIPMTASNSSLQGKEIYNPSSEELEGS
;
A
#
# COMPACT_ATOMS: atom_id res chain seq x y z
N MET A 1 5.34 -1.67 24.70
CA MET A 1 5.91 -1.14 23.44
C MET A 1 4.75 -0.78 22.56
N ASP A 2 4.52 0.50 22.37
CA ASP A 2 3.35 1.03 21.66
C ASP A 2 3.72 1.19 20.19
N PHE A 3 3.46 0.15 19.39
CA PHE A 3 3.75 0.17 17.96
C PHE A 3 2.60 0.83 17.22
N SER A 4 2.55 2.16 17.28
CA SER A 4 1.62 2.95 16.48
C SER A 4 2.16 3.07 15.06
N TRP A 5 1.85 2.09 14.21
CA TRP A 5 2.08 2.24 12.78
C TRP A 5 1.02 3.19 12.25
N ARG A 6 1.43 4.24 11.53
CA ARG A 6 0.57 5.13 10.76
C ARG A 6 1.12 5.17 9.35
N LEU A 7 0.38 4.63 8.37
CA LEU A 7 0.75 4.80 6.97
C LEU A 7 0.60 6.27 6.60
N ILE A 8 1.72 6.95 6.39
CA ILE A 8 1.76 8.09 5.50
C ILE A 8 1.93 7.47 4.10
N VAL A 9 0.94 7.62 3.23
CA VAL A 9 1.15 7.46 1.79
C VAL A 9 2.07 8.60 1.40
N GLN A 10 3.38 8.39 1.56
CA GLN A 10 4.35 9.38 1.20
C GLN A 10 4.39 9.34 -0.33
N VAL A 11 3.74 10.34 -0.93
CA VAL A 11 4.14 10.82 -2.25
C VAL A 11 5.61 11.16 -2.07
N LEU A 12 6.48 10.22 -2.42
CA LEU A 12 7.91 10.46 -2.58
C LEU A 12 8.00 11.76 -3.38
N LEU A 13 8.73 12.74 -2.86
CA LEU A 13 9.02 13.97 -3.58
C LEU A 13 9.72 13.56 -4.86
N LEU A 14 8.94 13.52 -5.92
CA LEU A 14 9.42 13.27 -7.25
C LEU A 14 10.08 14.56 -7.73
N PRO A 15 11.05 14.47 -8.64
CA PRO A 15 11.52 15.65 -9.37
C PRO A 15 10.33 16.44 -9.91
N SER A 16 10.53 17.75 -10.10
CA SER A 16 9.61 18.71 -10.73
C SER A 16 8.90 18.23 -12.00
N ASP A 17 9.44 17.19 -12.63
CA ASP A 17 9.07 16.61 -13.90
C ASP A 17 8.34 15.25 -13.75
N VAL A 18 7.67 15.04 -12.62
CA VAL A 18 6.66 13.97 -12.49
C VAL A 18 5.27 14.57 -12.43
N GLU A 19 4.51 14.34 -13.50
CA GLU A 19 3.08 14.60 -13.52
C GLU A 19 2.40 13.76 -12.44
N ILE A 20 2.00 14.43 -11.37
CA ILE A 20 1.06 13.89 -10.40
C ILE A 20 -0.31 14.01 -11.07
N TYR A 21 -1.07 12.92 -11.11
CA TYR A 21 -2.48 12.96 -11.48
C TYR A 21 -3.29 13.04 -10.19
N PRO A 22 -3.57 14.24 -9.63
CA PRO A 22 -4.25 14.37 -8.34
C PRO A 22 -5.56 13.59 -8.28
N ASN A 23 -6.26 13.46 -9.41
CA ASN A 23 -7.53 12.74 -9.51
C ASN A 23 -7.38 11.22 -9.30
N LEU A 24 -6.17 10.66 -9.41
CA LEU A 24 -5.91 9.24 -9.11
C LEU A 24 -5.69 8.97 -7.62
N LEU A 25 -5.49 10.03 -6.81
CA LEU A 25 -5.24 9.89 -5.39
C LEU A 25 -6.56 9.79 -4.63
N ALA A 26 -6.71 8.74 -3.85
CA ALA A 26 -7.81 8.62 -2.90
C ALA A 26 -7.65 9.61 -1.74
N LEU A 27 -8.75 9.86 -1.03
CA LEU A 27 -8.74 10.66 0.19
C LEU A 27 -7.79 10.07 1.23
N VAL A 28 -7.10 10.96 1.96
CA VAL A 28 -6.20 10.56 3.05
C VAL A 28 -7.02 9.92 4.17
N LEU A 29 -6.62 8.70 4.55
CA LEU A 29 -7.28 7.90 5.58
C LEU A 29 -6.44 7.84 6.85
N ARG A 30 -7.06 8.07 8.01
CA ARG A 30 -6.45 7.78 9.31
C ARG A 30 -6.74 6.33 9.71
N GLN A 31 -5.71 5.49 9.71
CA GLN A 31 -5.86 4.09 10.12
C GLN A 31 -6.04 3.93 11.63
N ARG A 32 -6.84 2.92 12.03
CA ARG A 32 -7.08 2.57 13.44
C ARG A 32 -6.30 1.34 13.93
N ASN A 33 -5.85 0.50 13.01
CA ASN A 33 -5.09 -0.74 13.26
C ASN A 33 -3.82 -0.78 12.39
N ILE A 34 -2.97 -1.79 12.59
CA ILE A 34 -1.70 -1.98 11.86
C ILE A 34 -1.97 -2.60 10.48
N VAL A 35 -2.83 -1.96 9.70
CA VAL A 35 -3.30 -2.45 8.39
C VAL A 35 -2.82 -1.56 7.24
N CYS A 36 -1.70 -0.87 7.45
CA CYS A 36 -1.05 -0.01 6.46
C CYS A 36 -0.85 -0.70 5.11
N TRP A 37 -0.50 -1.98 5.14
CA TRP A 37 -0.32 -2.82 3.95
C TRP A 37 -1.61 -2.92 3.13
N ALA A 38 -2.76 -3.12 3.78
CA ALA A 38 -4.06 -3.26 3.12
C ALA A 38 -4.48 -1.93 2.50
N VAL A 39 -4.28 -0.82 3.22
CA VAL A 39 -4.54 0.54 2.72
C VAL A 39 -3.68 0.80 1.49
N ALA A 40 -2.35 0.64 1.58
CA ALA A 40 -1.43 0.99 0.51
C ALA A 40 -1.68 0.17 -0.76
N LEU A 41 -1.79 -1.15 -0.66
CA LEU A 41 -1.98 -2.02 -1.82
C LEU A 41 -3.34 -1.78 -2.48
N THR A 42 -4.40 -1.58 -1.69
CA THR A 42 -5.74 -1.30 -2.21
C THR A 42 -5.76 0.04 -2.95
N ARG A 43 -5.15 1.09 -2.39
CA ARG A 43 -5.09 2.41 -3.06
C ARG A 43 -4.18 2.43 -4.26
N GLN A 44 -3.09 1.65 -4.27
CA GLN A 44 -2.30 1.44 -5.48
C GLN A 44 -3.14 0.78 -6.59
N LEU A 45 -3.89 -0.28 -6.28
CA LEU A 45 -4.75 -0.94 -7.26
C LEU A 45 -5.86 -0.02 -7.76
N GLU A 46 -6.51 0.71 -6.86
CA GLU A 46 -7.56 1.69 -7.22
C GLU A 46 -7.03 2.75 -8.19
N ALA A 47 -5.88 3.37 -7.87
CA ALA A 47 -5.25 4.37 -8.74
C ALA A 47 -4.88 3.78 -10.11
N PHE A 48 -4.40 2.53 -10.12
CA PHE A 48 -4.10 1.83 -11.37
C PHE A 48 -5.38 1.62 -12.20
N LEU A 49 -6.47 1.11 -11.61
CA LEU A 49 -7.72 0.87 -12.34
C LEU A 49 -8.32 2.18 -12.88
N LYS A 50 -8.33 3.25 -12.07
CA LYS A 50 -8.81 4.58 -12.49
C LYS A 50 -8.01 5.12 -13.67
N LYS A 51 -6.68 4.98 -13.63
CA LYS A 51 -5.79 5.43 -14.71
C LYS A 51 -6.12 4.81 -16.06
N TYR A 52 -6.50 3.53 -16.09
CA TYR A 52 -6.82 2.81 -17.32
C TYR A 52 -8.32 2.80 -17.64
N GLY A 53 -9.14 3.60 -16.94
CA GLY A 53 -10.59 3.67 -17.15
C GLY A 53 -11.35 2.39 -16.79
N LEU A 54 -10.75 1.54 -15.95
CA LEU A 54 -11.36 0.28 -15.49
C LEU A 54 -12.18 0.45 -14.21
N LEU A 55 -12.03 1.59 -13.54
CA LEU A 55 -12.80 2.00 -12.38
C LEU A 55 -13.11 3.48 -12.52
N ASP A 56 -14.37 3.87 -12.31
CA ASP A 56 -14.74 5.29 -12.33
C ASP A 56 -14.08 6.05 -11.17
N TYR A 57 -13.79 7.33 -11.37
CA TYR A 57 -13.16 8.18 -10.36
C TYR A 57 -14.01 8.36 -9.09
N SER A 58 -15.33 8.25 -9.19
CA SER A 58 -16.27 8.33 -8.07
C SER A 58 -16.28 7.08 -7.18
N TYR A 59 -15.84 5.93 -7.70
CA TYR A 59 -15.81 4.69 -6.94
C TYR A 59 -14.49 4.47 -6.19
N SER A 60 -14.53 3.64 -5.15
CA SER A 60 -13.38 3.23 -4.35
C SER A 60 -13.36 1.72 -4.17
N LEU A 61 -12.16 1.16 -3.98
CA LEU A 61 -12.00 -0.25 -3.63
C LEU A 61 -12.00 -0.43 -2.10
N PRO A 62 -12.60 -1.53 -1.58
CA PRO A 62 -12.73 -1.80 -0.17
C PRO A 62 -11.39 -2.22 0.44
N ILE A 63 -10.89 -1.42 1.37
CA ILE A 63 -9.73 -1.80 2.18
C ILE A 63 -10.08 -3.00 3.09
N GLN A 64 -11.34 -3.07 3.56
CA GLN A 64 -11.79 -4.12 4.47
C GLN A 64 -11.67 -5.52 3.89
N VAL A 65 -11.88 -5.67 2.58
CA VAL A 65 -11.71 -6.95 1.88
C VAL A 65 -10.30 -7.48 2.06
N ALA A 66 -9.28 -6.64 1.86
CA ALA A 66 -7.91 -7.06 2.06
C ALA A 66 -7.64 -7.49 3.51
N ILE A 67 -8.18 -6.75 4.49
CA ILE A 67 -8.04 -7.07 5.92
C ILE A 67 -8.66 -8.45 6.23
N ASN A 68 -9.88 -8.71 5.78
CA ASN A 68 -10.61 -9.95 6.04
C ASN A 68 -9.94 -11.17 5.41
N LEU A 69 -9.36 -10.98 4.22
CA LEU A 69 -8.79 -12.07 3.42
C LEU A 69 -7.40 -12.51 3.86
N LEU A 70 -6.72 -11.75 4.71
CA LEU A 70 -5.44 -12.19 5.26
C LEU A 70 -5.67 -13.24 6.36
N PRO A 71 -5.22 -14.49 6.16
CA PRO A 71 -5.47 -15.56 7.14
C PRO A 71 -4.85 -15.23 8.50
N TRP A 72 -5.48 -15.72 9.57
CA TRP A 72 -5.09 -15.37 10.94
C TRP A 72 -3.65 -15.76 11.30
N ASN A 73 -3.13 -16.84 10.70
CA ASN A 73 -1.76 -17.30 10.90
C ASN A 73 -0.73 -16.57 10.02
N ARG A 74 -1.17 -15.64 9.16
CA ARG A 74 -0.35 -14.81 8.29
C ARG A 74 -0.33 -13.34 8.70
N ARG A 75 -1.13 -12.99 9.72
CA ARG A 75 -1.13 -11.68 10.38
C ARG A 75 -0.43 -11.80 11.72
N GLY A 76 0.29 -10.74 12.09
CA GLY A 76 0.71 -10.55 13.45
C GLY A 76 -0.35 -9.86 14.29
N GLU A 77 0.02 -9.51 15.52
CA GLU A 77 -0.86 -8.82 16.46
C GLU A 77 -1.40 -7.51 15.84
N HIS A 78 -2.68 -7.20 16.08
CA HIS A 78 -3.35 -6.02 15.54
C HIS A 78 -3.38 -5.89 14.00
N GLY A 79 -3.15 -6.99 13.27
CA GLY A 79 -3.38 -7.08 11.82
C GLY A 79 -2.18 -6.74 10.92
N TYR A 80 -0.97 -6.62 11.48
CA TYR A 80 0.23 -6.38 10.66
C TYR A 80 0.52 -7.56 9.74
N LEU A 81 1.03 -7.27 8.55
CA LEU A 81 1.39 -8.27 7.56
C LEU A 81 2.81 -8.78 7.84
N ILE A 82 2.94 -10.09 8.07
CA ILE A 82 4.23 -10.72 8.35
C ILE A 82 5.10 -10.76 7.09
N ASP A 83 4.50 -11.09 5.95
CA ASP A 83 5.18 -11.19 4.66
C ASP A 83 4.26 -10.67 3.55
N ILE A 84 4.79 -9.75 2.73
CA ILE A 84 4.12 -9.18 1.57
C ILE A 84 3.61 -10.23 0.58
N TYR A 85 4.29 -11.38 0.47
CA TYR A 85 3.87 -12.47 -0.40
C TYR A 85 2.52 -13.09 0.01
N HIS A 86 2.08 -12.92 1.25
CA HIS A 86 0.74 -13.35 1.68
C HIS A 86 -0.38 -12.44 1.18
N ALA A 87 -0.08 -11.17 0.91
CA ALA A 87 -1.07 -10.22 0.38
C ALA A 87 -1.26 -10.34 -1.14
N ILE A 88 -0.26 -10.83 -1.89
CA ILE A 88 -0.35 -10.91 -3.36
C ILE A 88 -1.53 -11.78 -3.84
N PRO A 89 -1.76 -13.00 -3.32
CA PRO A 89 -2.88 -13.85 -3.73
C PRO A 89 -4.25 -13.20 -3.55
N ILE A 90 -4.41 -12.35 -2.53
CA ILE A 90 -5.65 -11.64 -2.23
C ILE A 90 -6.07 -10.81 -3.45
N PHE A 91 -5.18 -9.98 -3.96
CA PHE A 91 -5.48 -9.12 -5.11
C PHE A 91 -5.42 -9.85 -6.45
N ALA A 92 -4.57 -10.88 -6.57
CA ALA A 92 -4.31 -11.55 -7.84
C ALA A 92 -5.28 -12.69 -8.18
N HIS A 93 -5.76 -13.41 -7.17
CA HIS A 93 -6.57 -14.62 -7.38
C HIS A 93 -8.01 -14.45 -6.86
N VAL A 94 -8.18 -13.81 -5.70
CA VAL A 94 -9.52 -13.59 -5.13
C VAL A 94 -10.15 -12.34 -5.76
N GLY A 95 -9.37 -11.27 -5.88
CA GLY A 95 -9.85 -9.97 -6.31
C GLY A 95 -10.58 -9.23 -5.20
N THR A 96 -11.20 -8.11 -5.58
CA THR A 96 -11.96 -7.24 -4.67
C THR A 96 -13.24 -6.75 -5.32
N VAL A 97 -14.10 -6.06 -4.56
CA VAL A 97 -15.38 -5.47 -5.01
C VAL A 97 -15.32 -3.94 -4.88
N LEU A 98 -16.46 -3.26 -4.80
CA LEU A 98 -16.53 -1.82 -4.49
C LEU A 98 -16.62 -1.59 -2.98
N GLU A 99 -16.19 -0.41 -2.50
CA GLU A 99 -16.24 -0.02 -1.08
C GLU A 99 -17.67 -0.09 -0.52
N GLU A 100 -18.68 0.27 -1.32
CA GLU A 100 -20.11 0.23 -0.94
C GLU A 100 -20.58 -1.19 -0.56
N GLU A 101 -20.02 -2.21 -1.20
CA GLU A 101 -20.35 -3.62 -0.95
C GLU A 101 -19.70 -4.12 0.35
N ARG A 102 -18.53 -3.57 0.72
CA ARG A 102 -17.75 -3.96 1.90
C ARG A 102 -17.09 -2.74 2.56
N PRO A 103 -17.86 -1.93 3.31
CA PRO A 103 -17.35 -0.72 3.91
C PRO A 103 -16.24 -0.97 4.95
N LEU A 104 -15.32 -0.03 5.07
CA LEU A 104 -14.21 -0.06 6.01
C LEU A 104 -14.66 0.00 7.48
N THR A 105 -14.36 -1.06 8.23
CA THR A 105 -14.59 -1.13 9.69
C THR A 105 -13.29 -1.17 10.49
N PHE A 106 -12.16 -1.47 9.83
CA PHE A 106 -10.87 -1.81 10.43
C PHE A 106 -10.89 -3.07 11.29
N SER A 107 -11.99 -3.83 11.33
CA SER A 107 -12.05 -5.08 12.09
C SER A 107 -11.04 -6.08 11.52
N VAL A 108 -10.22 -6.67 12.39
CA VAL A 108 -9.28 -7.76 12.02
C VAL A 108 -9.82 -9.14 12.41
N VAL A 109 -11.03 -9.18 12.98
CA VAL A 109 -11.69 -10.40 13.45
C VAL A 109 -12.78 -10.87 12.49
N ASP A 110 -13.25 -9.97 11.64
CA ASP A 110 -14.23 -10.27 10.58
C ASP A 110 -13.56 -11.07 9.46
N VAL A 111 -14.20 -12.16 9.02
CA VAL A 111 -13.68 -13.09 8.01
C VAL A 111 -14.56 -13.12 6.76
N SER A 112 -15.46 -12.15 6.60
CA SER A 112 -16.35 -12.11 5.45
C SER A 112 -15.58 -11.97 4.13
N HIS A 113 -15.90 -12.82 3.16
CA HIS A 113 -15.17 -13.02 1.92
C HIS A 113 -15.89 -12.31 0.75
N PRO A 114 -15.18 -11.80 -0.27
CA PRO A 114 -15.83 -11.26 -1.47
C PRO A 114 -16.65 -12.29 -2.26
N THR A 115 -16.37 -13.58 -2.04
CA THR A 115 -17.15 -14.67 -2.64
C THR A 115 -18.56 -14.78 -2.08
N ASP A 116 -18.79 -14.21 -0.91
CA ASP A 116 -20.12 -14.14 -0.29
C ASP A 116 -21.05 -13.17 -1.04
N LEU A 117 -20.52 -12.41 -2.00
CA LEU A 117 -21.24 -11.49 -2.88
C LEU A 117 -21.16 -12.00 -4.34
N PRO A 118 -22.00 -12.97 -4.74
CA PRO A 118 -21.90 -13.61 -6.06
C PRO A 118 -22.28 -12.69 -7.22
N HIS A 119 -23.03 -11.62 -6.96
CA HIS A 119 -23.50 -10.68 -7.99
C HIS A 119 -22.63 -9.42 -8.11
N ALA A 120 -21.67 -9.22 -7.21
CA ALA A 120 -20.82 -8.03 -7.23
C ALA A 120 -19.77 -8.11 -8.34
N GLN A 121 -19.53 -6.98 -9.02
CA GLN A 121 -18.41 -6.85 -9.95
C GLN A 121 -17.08 -7.04 -9.21
N ARG A 122 -16.19 -7.85 -9.78
CA ARG A 122 -14.87 -8.12 -9.21
C ARG A 122 -13.75 -7.47 -10.00
N PHE A 123 -12.82 -6.89 -9.25
CA PHE A 123 -11.59 -6.29 -9.77
C PHE A 123 -10.40 -7.14 -9.36
N LEU A 124 -9.63 -7.61 -10.34
CA LEU A 124 -8.46 -8.48 -10.12
C LEU A 124 -7.19 -7.82 -10.62
N CYS A 125 -6.10 -8.01 -9.89
CA CYS A 125 -4.76 -7.61 -10.31
C CYS A 125 -4.04 -8.81 -10.95
N ARG A 126 -3.91 -8.86 -12.27
CA ARG A 126 -3.28 -10.02 -12.96
C ARG A 126 -1.87 -10.37 -12.50
N GLY A 127 -1.14 -9.43 -11.89
CA GLY A 127 0.16 -9.72 -11.29
C GLY A 127 0.71 -8.55 -10.50
N MET A 128 1.31 -8.85 -9.36
CA MET A 128 2.04 -7.89 -8.52
C MET A 128 3.50 -8.29 -8.49
N LYS A 129 4.39 -7.32 -8.73
CA LYS A 129 5.83 -7.54 -8.66
C LYS A 129 6.41 -6.78 -7.48
N VAL A 130 7.08 -7.51 -6.59
CA VAL A 130 7.77 -6.95 -5.43
C VAL A 130 9.25 -6.77 -5.76
N HIS A 131 9.80 -5.62 -5.40
CA HIS A 131 11.21 -5.29 -5.62
C HIS A 131 11.86 -4.94 -4.29
N PHE A 132 12.91 -5.68 -3.92
CA PHE A 132 13.66 -5.44 -2.69
C PHE A 132 14.96 -4.72 -3.00
N LEU A 133 15.24 -3.62 -2.31
CA LEU A 133 16.51 -2.89 -2.43
C LEU A 133 17.72 -3.80 -2.16
N SER A 134 17.61 -4.73 -1.21
CA SER A 134 18.65 -5.70 -0.88
C SER A 134 19.07 -6.58 -2.07
N THR A 135 18.17 -6.84 -3.02
CA THR A 135 18.51 -7.56 -4.26
C THR A 135 19.43 -6.75 -5.17
N PHE A 136 19.35 -5.42 -5.12
CA PHE A 136 20.17 -4.51 -5.91
C PHE A 136 21.49 -4.19 -5.19
N LYS A 137 21.49 -4.04 -3.86
CA LYS A 137 22.71 -3.77 -3.07
C LYS A 137 23.78 -4.86 -3.17
N LYS A 138 23.42 -6.09 -3.53
CA LYS A 138 24.37 -7.22 -3.71
C LYS A 138 25.41 -6.99 -4.81
N THR A 139 25.25 -5.97 -5.66
CA THR A 139 26.21 -5.65 -6.70
C THR A 139 26.47 -4.14 -6.73
N ARG A 140 27.74 -3.75 -6.57
CA ARG A 140 28.17 -2.35 -6.54
C ARG A 140 27.63 -1.58 -7.76
N GLY A 141 27.02 -0.42 -7.53
CA GLY A 141 26.45 0.45 -8.59
C GLY A 141 25.00 0.14 -9.00
N ARG A 142 24.38 -0.95 -8.52
CA ARG A 142 22.97 -1.27 -8.86
C ARG A 142 21.94 -0.54 -8.00
N GLU A 143 22.34 0.19 -6.96
CA GLU A 143 21.45 1.08 -6.20
C GLU A 143 20.83 2.16 -7.10
N VAL A 144 21.63 2.72 -8.01
CA VAL A 144 21.17 3.65 -9.04
C VAL A 144 20.09 3.03 -9.93
N MET A 145 20.19 1.72 -10.23
CA MET A 145 19.16 1.03 -11.00
C MET A 145 17.85 0.90 -10.22
N PHE A 146 17.90 0.73 -8.90
CA PHE A 146 16.71 0.69 -8.05
C PHE A 146 16.02 2.06 -8.02
N GLU A 147 16.78 3.14 -7.86
CA GLU A 147 16.23 4.50 -7.95
C GLU A 147 15.62 4.80 -9.31
N GLN A 148 16.30 4.44 -10.40
CA GLN A 148 15.77 4.58 -11.75
C GLN A 148 14.50 3.76 -11.98
N LEU A 149 14.42 2.56 -11.39
CA LEU A 149 13.21 1.74 -11.40
C LEU A 149 12.08 2.46 -10.67
N LEU A 150 12.31 2.94 -9.44
CA LEU A 150 11.29 3.68 -8.67
C LEU A 150 10.79 4.90 -9.45
N ARG A 151 11.69 5.75 -9.97
CA ARG A 151 11.34 6.92 -10.77
C ARG A 151 10.47 6.55 -11.97
N ARG A 152 10.79 5.45 -12.66
CA ARG A 152 10.01 4.95 -13.80
C ARG A 152 8.64 4.44 -13.40
N LEU A 153 8.53 3.75 -12.27
CA LEU A 153 7.27 3.19 -11.79
C LEU A 153 6.31 4.29 -11.32
N VAL A 154 6.80 5.26 -10.55
CA VAL A 154 5.95 6.34 -10.02
C VAL A 154 5.41 7.25 -11.13
N LYS A 155 6.19 7.47 -12.21
CA LYS A 155 5.69 8.16 -13.42
C LYS A 155 4.50 7.45 -14.08
N ARG A 156 4.33 6.14 -13.84
CA ARG A 156 3.23 5.36 -14.42
C ARG A 156 2.01 5.30 -13.52
N SER A 157 2.17 5.21 -12.20
CA SER A 157 1.06 5.09 -11.25
C SER A 157 1.60 5.27 -9.84
N PRO A 158 0.79 5.68 -8.86
CA PRO A 158 1.12 5.47 -7.45
C PRO A 158 1.60 4.03 -7.21
N ILE A 159 2.62 3.90 -6.37
CA ILE A 159 3.18 2.60 -5.96
C ILE A 159 3.16 2.49 -4.44
N THR A 160 3.01 1.28 -3.94
CA THR A 160 3.21 0.95 -2.53
C THR A 160 4.70 0.81 -2.26
N VAL A 161 5.17 1.48 -1.22
CA VAL A 161 6.53 1.36 -0.71
C VAL A 161 6.47 0.93 0.75
N TRP A 162 7.44 0.12 1.16
CA TRP A 162 7.68 -0.17 2.57
C TRP A 162 8.76 0.78 3.06
N ILE A 163 8.46 1.56 4.10
CA ILE A 163 9.40 2.47 4.74
C ILE A 163 9.50 2.13 6.24
N PRO A 164 10.72 2.10 6.82
CA PRO A 164 10.87 1.96 8.26
C PRO A 164 10.31 3.20 8.96
N MET A 165 9.61 2.98 10.07
CA MET A 165 9.12 4.06 10.94
C MET A 165 10.16 4.31 12.02
N THR A 166 10.69 5.51 12.04
CA THR A 166 11.67 5.99 13.02
C THR A 166 10.98 6.91 14.03
N ALA A 167 11.66 7.22 15.15
CA ALA A 167 11.13 8.11 16.16
C ALA A 167 10.82 9.52 15.61
N SER A 168 11.73 10.10 14.83
CA SER A 168 11.58 11.45 14.25
C SER A 168 10.47 11.57 13.21
N ASN A 169 10.00 10.45 12.64
CA ASN A 169 8.85 10.47 11.73
C ASN A 169 7.59 11.02 12.41
N SER A 170 7.39 10.70 13.69
CA SER A 170 6.21 11.12 14.47
C SER A 170 6.11 12.64 14.69
N SER A 171 7.23 13.36 14.57
CA SER A 171 7.30 14.81 14.76
C SER A 171 7.08 15.63 13.48
N LEU A 172 6.92 14.99 12.32
CA LEU A 172 6.73 15.69 11.05
C LEU A 172 5.37 16.40 11.01
N GLN A 173 5.36 17.64 10.51
CA GLN A 173 4.15 18.46 10.38
C GLN A 173 3.65 18.57 8.93
N GLY A 174 4.42 18.02 7.98
CA GLY A 174 4.13 18.02 6.56
C GLY A 174 4.90 19.11 5.82
N LYS A 175 5.05 18.92 4.49
CA LYS A 175 5.85 19.75 3.57
C LYS A 175 7.37 19.70 3.79
N GLU A 176 7.86 19.01 4.83
CA GLU A 176 9.29 18.76 5.01
C GLU A 176 9.78 17.60 4.12
N ILE A 177 11.07 17.65 3.75
CA ILE A 177 11.76 16.48 3.18
C ILE A 177 12.29 15.66 4.34
N TYR A 178 11.71 14.48 4.55
CA TYR A 178 12.15 13.59 5.61
C TYR A 178 13.47 12.90 5.24
N ASN A 179 14.48 13.02 6.11
CA ASN A 179 15.80 12.43 5.92
C ASN A 179 16.37 11.91 7.26
N PRO A 180 16.02 10.67 7.67
CA PRO A 180 16.51 10.09 8.93
C PRO A 180 18.03 9.92 8.95
N SER A 181 18.62 9.94 10.14
CA SER A 181 20.03 9.55 10.29
C SER A 181 20.22 8.05 10.08
N SER A 182 21.43 7.61 9.76
CA SER A 182 21.75 6.18 9.68
C SER A 182 21.48 5.45 11.00
N GLU A 183 21.77 6.10 12.13
CA GLU A 183 21.53 5.56 13.47
C GLU A 183 20.04 5.31 13.73
N GLU A 184 19.17 6.22 13.27
CA GLU A 184 17.71 6.04 13.38
C GLU A 184 17.20 4.87 12.53
N LEU A 185 17.79 4.67 11.36
CA LEU A 185 17.42 3.57 10.45
C LEU A 185 17.92 2.20 10.94
N GLU A 186 19.04 2.17 11.66
CA GLU A 186 19.59 0.93 12.25
C GLU A 186 18.82 0.50 13.51
N GLY A 187 18.21 1.47 14.22
CA GLY A 187 17.41 1.24 15.42
C GLY A 187 15.91 0.99 15.19
N SER A 188 15.44 1.02 13.94
CA SER A 188 14.02 0.92 13.54
C SER A 188 13.59 -0.46 13.05
#